data_AF-A0A9E0JUB6-F1
#
_entry.id   AF-A0A9E0JUB6-F1
#
_cell.length_a   1.000
_cell.length_b   1.000
_cell.length_c   1.000
_cell.angle_alpha   90.00
_cell.angle_beta   90.00
_cell.angle_gamma   90.00
#
_symmetry.space_group_name_H-M   'P 1'
#
loop_
_entity.id
_entity.type
_entity.pdbx_description
1 polymer ?
#
loop_
_entity_poly.entity_id
_entity_poly.type
_entity_poly.pdbx_seq_one_letter_code
_entity_poly.pdbx_strand_id
1 'polypeptide(L)' 'DRDARTLDDFYHVIGNEDGVFGCMSLMGCQDNCPKDINHLGQIAYLRRKLAFGRKVWRLAPR' A
#
# COMPACT_ATOMS: atom_id res chain seq x y z
N ASP A 1 3.09 -18.14 11.80
CA ASP A 1 1.86 -18.02 11.01
C ASP A 1 1.89 -16.69 10.28
N ARG A 2 1.67 -16.65 8.96
CA ARG A 2 1.64 -15.38 8.21
C ARG A 2 0.20 -14.94 8.07
N ASP A 3 -0.01 -13.63 8.07
CA ASP A 3 -1.31 -12.99 7.90
C ASP A 3 -2.12 -13.61 6.74
N ALA A 4 -3.30 -14.16 7.07
CA ALA A 4 -4.19 -14.88 6.15
C ALA A 4 -5.28 -13.99 5.52
N ARG A 5 -5.28 -12.68 5.80
CA ARG A 5 -6.25 -11.74 5.25
C ARG A 5 -6.16 -11.60 3.73
N THR A 6 -7.30 -11.43 3.08
CA THR A 6 -7.41 -11.18 1.64
C THR A 6 -7.12 -9.73 1.31
N LEU A 7 -6.92 -9.42 0.02
CA LEU A 7 -6.75 -8.03 -0.42
C LEU A 7 -7.96 -7.16 -0.09
N ASP A 8 -9.16 -7.73 -0.14
CA ASP A 8 -10.43 -7.05 0.16
C ASP A 8 -10.46 -6.63 1.63
N ASP A 9 -10.06 -7.55 2.53
CA ASP A 9 -9.93 -7.27 3.97
C ASP A 9 -8.96 -6.12 4.24
N PHE A 10 -7.83 -6.06 3.52
CA PHE A 10 -6.89 -4.94 3.64
C PHE A 10 -7.49 -3.64 3.09
N TYR A 11 -8.22 -3.70 1.99
CA TYR A 11 -8.84 -2.53 1.38
C TYR A 11 -9.85 -1.89 2.34
N HIS A 12 -10.64 -2.68 3.06
CA HIS A 12 -11.59 -2.18 4.05
C HIS A 12 -10.94 -1.44 5.23
N VAL A 13 -9.68 -1.74 5.56
CA VAL A 13 -8.99 -1.13 6.70
C VAL A 13 -8.15 0.08 6.29
N ILE A 14 -7.39 -0.04 5.19
CA ILE A 14 -6.39 0.96 4.80
C ILE A 14 -6.58 1.53 3.38
N GLY A 15 -7.65 1.17 2.68
CA GLY A 15 -7.94 1.59 1.31
C GLY A 15 -8.68 2.93 1.19
N ASN A 16 -8.43 3.88 2.09
CA ASN A 16 -9.10 5.19 2.12
C ASN A 16 -8.10 6.35 2.23
N GLU A 17 -8.62 7.58 2.30
CA GLU A 17 -7.84 8.82 2.39
C GLU A 17 -7.06 8.95 3.70
N ASP A 18 -7.55 8.38 4.80
CA ASP A 18 -6.79 8.32 6.07
C ASP A 18 -5.76 7.17 6.09
N GLY A 19 -5.80 6.30 5.07
CA GLY A 19 -4.98 5.11 4.95
C GLY A 19 -3.85 5.26 3.92
N VAL A 20 -3.65 4.21 3.12
CA VAL A 20 -2.54 4.14 2.16
C VAL A 20 -2.61 5.23 1.10
N PHE A 21 -3.81 5.71 0.78
CA PHE A 21 -4.02 6.70 -0.28
C PHE A 21 -3.82 8.14 0.21
N GLY A 22 -3.86 8.40 1.52
CA GLY A 22 -3.53 9.71 2.11
C GLY A 22 -2.05 10.04 2.16
N CYS A 23 -1.17 9.05 2.02
CA CYS A 23 0.26 9.29 2.07
C CYS A 23 0.68 10.27 0.96
N MET A 24 1.33 11.38 1.29
CA MET A 24 1.80 12.36 0.29
C MET A 24 3.23 12.08 -0.19
N SER A 25 3.85 10.98 0.25
CA SER A 25 5.22 10.61 -0.12
C SER A 25 6.28 11.67 0.24
N LEU A 26 6.09 12.39 1.35
CA LEU A 26 7.02 13.43 1.83
C LEU A 26 8.29 12.88 2.51
N MET A 27 8.45 11.55 2.59
CA MET A 27 9.63 10.84 3.11
C MET A 27 10.00 11.04 4.59
N GLY A 28 9.29 11.87 5.36
CA GLY A 28 9.57 12.06 6.80
C GLY A 28 9.58 10.78 7.65
N CYS A 29 8.76 9.77 7.31
CA CYS A 29 8.83 8.48 8.01
C CYS A 29 10.07 7.64 7.63
N GLN A 30 10.57 7.78 6.41
CA GLN A 30 11.74 7.02 5.92
C GLN A 30 13.02 7.59 6.55
N ASP A 31 13.17 8.91 6.51
CA ASP A 31 14.41 9.59 6.88
C ASP A 31 14.65 9.61 8.40
N ASN A 32 13.59 9.49 9.19
CA ASN A 32 13.66 9.54 10.66
C ASN A 32 13.51 8.16 11.32
N CYS A 33 13.47 7.06 10.57
CA CYS A 33 13.27 5.75 11.19
C CYS A 33 14.53 5.27 11.94
N PRO A 34 14.49 5.10 13.28
CA PRO A 34 15.66 4.67 14.06
C PRO A 34 16.01 3.18 13.86
N LYS A 35 15.20 2.45 13.10
CA LYS A 35 15.38 1.03 12.80
C LYS A 35 15.80 0.77 11.35
N ASP A 36 15.99 1.84 10.56
CA ASP A 36 16.37 1.76 9.15
C ASP A 36 15.49 0.80 8.33
N ILE A 37 14.18 0.78 8.64
CA ILE A 37 13.22 0.00 7.86
C ILE A 37 12.68 0.84 6.71
N ASN A 38 12.51 0.19 5.55
CA ASN A 38 12.09 0.84 4.33
C ASN A 38 10.57 1.11 4.32
N HIS A 39 10.11 2.07 5.13
CA HIS A 39 8.71 2.48 5.20
C HIS A 39 8.16 2.90 3.84
N LEU A 40 8.90 3.74 3.10
CA LEU A 40 8.43 4.28 1.82
C LEU A 40 8.22 3.17 0.78
N GLY A 41 9.15 2.22 0.70
CA GLY A 41 9.05 1.07 -0.19
C GLY A 41 7.84 0.18 0.12
N GLN A 42 7.58 -0.07 1.41
CA GLN A 42 6.42 -0.86 1.84
C GLN A 42 5.10 -0.13 1.54
N ILE A 43 5.00 1.17 1.80
CA ILE A 43 3.82 1.98 1.47
C ILE A 43 3.58 1.99 -0.04
N ALA A 44 4.63 2.18 -0.84
CA ALA A 44 4.53 2.15 -2.30
C ALA A 44 4.05 0.79 -2.83
N TYR A 45 4.51 -0.32 -2.22
CA TYR A 45 4.02 -1.66 -2.53
C TYR A 45 2.53 -1.80 -2.22
N LEU A 46 2.09 -1.37 -1.02
CA LEU A 46 0.69 -1.42 -0.63
C LEU A 46 -0.21 -0.60 -1.56
N ARG A 47 0.21 0.62 -1.93
CA ARG A 47 -0.54 1.46 -2.89
C ARG A 47 -0.76 0.77 -4.21
N ARG A 48 0.30 0.18 -4.81
CA ARG A 48 0.16 -0.57 -6.07
C ARG A 48 -0.75 -1.77 -5.90
N LYS A 49 -0.60 -2.52 -4.82
CA LYS A 49 -1.40 -3.72 -4.55
C LYS A 49 -2.88 -3.39 -4.37
N LEU A 50 -3.20 -2.32 -3.64
CA LEU A 50 -4.59 -1.92 -3.37
C LEU A 50 -5.21 -1.15 -4.55
N ALA A 51 -4.43 -0.43 -5.35
CA ALA A 51 -4.93 0.24 -6.56
C ALA A 51 -5.20 -0.74 -7.72
N PHE A 52 -4.35 -1.76 -7.89
CA PHE A 52 -4.39 -2.62 -9.09
C PHE A 52 -4.70 -4.10 -8.80
N GLY A 53 -4.73 -4.52 -7.54
CA GLY A 53 -4.62 -5.93 -7.15
C GLY A 53 -5.84 -6.82 -7.38
N ARG A 54 -6.90 -6.35 -8.05
CA ARG A 54 -8.12 -7.16 -8.18
C ARG A 54 -8.54 -7.59 -9.57
N LYS A 55 -8.21 -6.89 -10.68
CA LYS A 55 -8.60 -7.29 -12.07
C LYS A 55 -8.34 -6.24 -13.15
N VAL A 56 -7.97 -4.99 -12.82
CA VAL A 56 -8.00 -3.88 -13.79
C VAL A 56 -6.97 -4.03 -14.92
N TRP A 57 -5.82 -4.67 -14.66
CA TRP A 57 -4.79 -4.89 -15.68
C TRP A 57 -5.11 -6.05 -16.65
N ARG A 58 -6.15 -6.85 -16.38
CA ARG A 58 -6.60 -7.92 -17.31
C ARG A 58 -7.58 -7.40 -18.36
N LEU A 59 -8.10 -6.18 -18.19
CA LEU A 59 -9.09 -5.54 -19.05
C LEU A 59 -8.59 -4.23 -19.68
N ALA A 60 -7.36 -3.79 -19.35
CA ALA A 60 -6.71 -2.70 -20.07
C ALA A 60 -6.40 -3.16 -21.50
N PRO A 61 -6.92 -2.50 -22.56
CA PRO A 61 -6.50 -2.80 -23.91
C PRO A 61 -4.99 -2.52 -24.04
N ARG A 62 -4.28 -3.44 -24.70
CA ARG A 62 -2.87 -3.25 -25.05
C ARG A 62 -2.70 -2.05 -25.97
#